data_AF-A0A6L9QE17-F1
#
_entry.id   AF-A0A6L9QE17-F1
#
_cell.length_a   1.000
_cell.length_b   1.000
_cell.length_c   1.000
_cell.angle_alpha   90.00
_cell.angle_beta   90.00
_cell.angle_gamma   90.00
#
_symmetry.space_group_name_H-M   'P 1'
#
loop_
_entity.id
_entity.type
_entity.pdbx_description
1 polymer ?
#
loop_
_entity_poly.entity_id
_entity_poly.type
_entity_poly.pdbx_seq_one_letter_code
_entity_poly.pdbx_strand_id
1 'polypeptide(L)' 'MTDSVLRDGTELLVAGPDAGVLRLGLLLPLSGPLGLTGPSGLSAARLAAIEVNAAGGAAGRAVELVPVDAGRRPDA' A
#
# COMPACT_ATOMS: atom_id res chain seq x y z
N MET A 1 -1.85 16.75 -9.79
CA MET A 1 -1.15 15.94 -8.79
C MET A 1 -1.76 14.56 -8.84
N THR A 2 -1.04 13.59 -9.38
CA THR A 2 -1.56 12.21 -9.51
C THR A 2 -1.84 11.70 -8.11
N ASP A 3 -3.11 11.39 -7.82
CA ASP A 3 -3.48 10.79 -6.54
C ASP A 3 -2.68 9.50 -6.38
N SER A 4 -1.84 9.47 -5.34
CA SER A 4 -0.93 8.34 -5.13
C SER A 4 -1.73 7.19 -4.54
N VAL A 5 -1.66 6.02 -5.17
CA VAL A 5 -2.24 4.78 -4.61
C VAL A 5 -1.55 4.30 -3.33
N LEU A 6 -0.41 4.91 -2.95
CA LEU A 6 0.28 4.64 -1.69
C LEU A 6 -0.14 5.65 -0.63
N ARG A 7 -0.48 5.16 0.57
CA ARG A 7 -0.84 5.95 1.74
C ARG A 7 0.08 5.70 2.91
N ASP A 8 0.35 6.76 3.66
CA ASP A 8 1.06 6.66 4.94
C ASP A 8 0.09 6.21 6.04
N GLY A 9 0.53 5.26 6.88
CA GLY A 9 -0.33 4.72 7.94
C GLY A 9 -0.73 5.75 8.99
N THR A 10 0.15 6.71 9.31
CA THR A 10 -0.13 7.74 10.32
C THR A 10 -1.18 8.75 9.84
N GLU A 11 -1.16 9.08 8.55
CA GLU A 11 -2.20 9.91 7.93
C GLU A 11 -3.58 9.24 8.03
N LEU A 12 -3.64 7.93 7.79
CA LEU A 12 -4.88 7.15 7.86
C LEU A 12 -5.45 7.05 9.26
N LEU A 13 -4.61 7.03 10.30
CA LEU A 13 -5.07 7.05 11.69
C LEU A 13 -5.83 8.35 12.03
N VAL A 14 -5.48 9.45 11.36
CA VAL A 14 -6.15 10.76 11.54
C VAL A 14 -7.39 10.87 10.65
N ALA A 15 -7.27 10.50 9.37
CA ALA A 15 -8.35 10.64 8.40
C ALA A 15 -9.52 9.67 8.65
N GLY A 16 -9.24 8.49 9.21
CA GLY A 16 -10.25 7.49 9.52
C GLY A 16 -10.74 6.68 8.30
N PRO A 17 -11.77 5.84 8.48
CA PRO A 17 -12.26 4.95 7.43
C PRO A 17 -13.03 5.71 6.34
N ASP A 18 -12.89 5.23 5.10
CA ASP A 18 -13.67 5.69 3.94
C ASP A 18 -14.35 4.47 3.28
N ALA A 19 -15.68 4.51 3.15
CA ALA A 19 -16.45 3.43 2.55
C ALA A 19 -16.15 3.24 1.05
N GLY A 20 -15.75 4.29 0.35
CA GLY A 20 -15.39 4.27 -1.08
C GLY A 20 -14.00 3.69 -1.36
N VAL A 21 -13.20 3.39 -0.32
CA VAL A 21 -11.81 3.00 -0.48
C VAL A 21 -11.52 1.66 0.21
N LEU A 22 -10.95 0.71 -0.53
CA LEU A 22 -10.37 -0.52 0.00
C LEU A 22 -8.87 -0.31 0.27
N ARG A 23 -8.52 -0.11 1.54
CA ARG A 23 -7.13 0.02 1.97
C ARG A 23 -6.55 -1.35 2.31
N LEU A 24 -5.41 -1.67 1.71
CA LEU A 24 -4.70 -2.93 1.89
C LEU A 24 -3.33 -2.69 2.53
N GLY A 25 -3.03 -3.40 3.60
CA GLY A 25 -1.68 -3.43 4.16
C GLY A 25 -0.73 -4.18 3.20
N LEU A 26 0.32 -3.50 2.75
CA LEU A 26 1.34 -4.05 1.86
C LEU A 26 2.60 -4.36 2.66
N LEU A 27 2.71 -5.61 3.11
CA LEU A 27 3.87 -6.08 3.88
C LEU A 27 5.00 -6.44 2.93
N LEU A 28 6.09 -5.67 2.99
CA LEU A 28 7.30 -5.91 2.20
C LEU A 28 8.52 -5.82 3.12
N PRO A 29 9.61 -6.57 2.86
CA PRO A 29 10.86 -6.36 3.55
C PRO A 29 11.48 -5.05 3.03
N LEU A 30 11.20 -3.94 3.71
CA LEU A 30 11.74 -2.61 3.35
C LEU A 30 13.04 -2.31 4.10
N SER A 31 13.36 -3.12 5.10
CA SER A 31 14.63 -3.13 5.82
C SER A 31 15.19 -4.54 6.01
N GLY A 32 16.35 -4.65 6.66
CA GLY A 32 16.96 -5.94 7.00
C GLY A 32 17.60 -6.67 5.81
N PRO A 33 17.96 -7.97 5.98
CA PRO A 33 18.71 -8.74 4.98
C PRO A 33 18.03 -8.87 3.62
N LEU A 34 16.70 -8.78 3.58
CA LEU A 34 15.91 -8.85 2.35
C LEU A 34 15.49 -7.46 1.83
N GLY A 35 15.92 -6.36 2.45
CA GLY A 35 15.50 -5.00 2.11
C GLY A 35 15.71 -4.60 0.64
N LEU A 36 16.70 -5.19 -0.03
CA LEU A 36 16.98 -4.93 -1.45
C LEU A 36 15.85 -5.41 -2.39
N THR A 37 14.98 -6.32 -1.95
CA THR A 37 13.83 -6.78 -2.75
C THR A 37 12.58 -5.91 -2.54
N GLY A 38 12.56 -5.08 -1.49
CA GLY A 38 11.43 -4.20 -1.16
C GLY A 38 11.01 -3.26 -2.30
N PRO A 39 11.94 -2.51 -2.94
CA PRO A 39 11.59 -1.55 -3.98
C PRO A 39 10.91 -2.16 -5.22
N SER A 40 11.31 -3.36 -5.63
CA SER A 40 10.67 -4.04 -6.78
C SER A 40 9.27 -4.51 -6.42
N GLY A 41 9.07 -5.08 -5.23
CA GLY A 41 7.76 -5.45 -4.71
C GLY A 41 6.81 -4.25 -4.60
N LEU A 42 7.32 -3.11 -4.09
CA LEU A 42 6.54 -1.87 -3.97
C LEU A 42 6.10 -1.36 -5.35
N SER A 43 7.01 -1.38 -6.31
CA SER A 43 6.74 -0.91 -7.68
C SER A 43 5.71 -1.79 -8.39
N ALA A 44 5.82 -3.12 -8.24
CA ALA A 44 4.88 -4.08 -8.80
C ALA A 44 3.48 -3.92 -8.19
N ALA A 45 3.39 -3.83 -6.86
CA ALA A 45 2.11 -3.62 -6.18
C ALA A 45 1.47 -2.28 -6.56
N ARG A 46 2.27 -1.21 -6.63
CA ARG A 46 1.81 0.12 -7.07
C ARG A 46 1.22 0.06 -8.48
N LEU A 47 1.89 -0.61 -9.42
CA LEU A 47 1.39 -0.79 -10.77
C LEU A 47 0.06 -1.55 -10.79
N ALA A 48 -0.02 -2.66 -10.05
CA ALA A 48 -1.25 -3.46 -9.96
C ALA A 48 -2.43 -2.64 -9.41
N ALA A 49 -2.22 -1.83 -8.36
CA ALA A 49 -3.28 -0.97 -7.82
C ALA A 49 -3.74 0.10 -8.81
N ILE A 50 -2.83 0.67 -9.60
CA ILE A 50 -3.18 1.62 -10.67
C ILE A 50 -4.05 0.95 -11.73
N GLU A 51 -3.67 -0.23 -12.19
CA GLU A 51 -4.42 -0.98 -13.20
C GLU A 51 -5.80 -1.41 -12.70
N VAL A 52 -5.90 -1.89 -11.45
CA VAL A 52 -7.18 -2.23 -10.82
C VAL A 52 -8.08 -1.01 -10.70
N ASN A 53 -7.55 0.13 -10.27
CA ASN A 53 -8.34 1.37 -10.17
C ASN A 53 -8.78 1.87 -11.55
N ALA A 54 -7.93 1.76 -12.58
CA ALA A 54 -8.28 2.08 -13.95
C ALA A 54 -9.42 1.17 -14.49
N ALA A 55 -9.53 -0.06 -13.99
CA ALA A 55 -10.61 -1.00 -14.32
C ALA A 55 -11.89 -0.79 -13.47
N GLY A 56 -11.96 0.27 -12.66
CA GLY A 56 -13.13 0.58 -11.82
C GLY A 56 -12.99 0.16 -10.35
N GLY A 57 -11.78 -0.21 -9.92
CA GLY A 57 -11.48 -0.58 -8.55
C GLY A 57 -11.94 -1.99 -8.17
N ALA A 58 -11.89 -2.30 -6.88
CA ALA A 58 -12.30 -3.59 -6.34
C ALA A 58 -13.71 -3.49 -5.77
N ALA A 59 -14.67 -4.20 -6.38
CA ALA A 59 -16.09 -4.11 -6.02
C ALA A 59 -16.63 -2.65 -5.95
N GLY A 60 -16.17 -1.81 -6.89
CA GLY A 60 -16.54 -0.38 -6.97
C GLY A 60 -15.82 0.53 -5.99
N ARG A 61 -14.81 0.05 -5.26
CA ARG A 61 -14.00 0.83 -4.32
C ARG A 61 -12.61 1.09 -4.87
N ALA A 62 -12.09 2.30 -4.67
CA ALA A 62 -10.71 2.61 -5.00
C ALA A 62 -9.75 1.80 -4.11
N VAL A 63 -8.74 1.19 -4.70
CA VAL A 63 -7.70 0.44 -3.99
C VAL A 63 -6.57 1.38 -3.62
N GLU A 64 -6.21 1.37 -2.35
CA GLU A 64 -5.03 2.05 -1.80
C GLU A 64 -4.16 1.05 -1.05
N LEU A 65 -2.86 1.23 -1.12
CA LEU A 65 -1.86 0.39 -0.48
C LEU A 65 -1.21 1.17 0.67
N VAL A 66 -1.04 0.48 1.80
CA VAL A 66 -0.40 1.01 3.00
C VAL A 66 0.86 0.21 3.25
N PRO A 67 2.04 0.69 2.84
CA PRO A 67 3.29 -0.03 3.04
C PRO A 67 3.57 -0.27 4.53
N VAL A 68 3.95 -1.50 4.87
CA VAL A 68 4.39 -1.90 6.20
C VAL A 68 5.73 -2.61 6.06
N ASP A 69 6.74 -2.14 6.81
CA ASP A 69 8.06 -2.76 6.80
C ASP A 69 8.06 -4.09 7.57
N ALA A 70 7.95 -5.19 6.82
CA ALA A 70 8.00 -6.55 7.31
C ALA A 70 9.45 -7.10 7.40
N GLY A 71 10.46 -6.26 7.17
CA GLY A 71 11.87 -6.61 7.38
C GLY A 71 12.32 -6.51 8.84
N ARG A 72 11.51 -5.87 9.69
CA ARG A 72 11.75 -5.73 11.13
C ARG A 72 11.25 -6.93 11.91
N ARG A 73 11.63 -7.00 13.18
CA ARG A 73 11.07 -7.98 14.10
C ARG A 73 9.57 -7.69 14.34
N PRO A 74 8.73 -8.70 14.61
CA PRO A 74 7.30 -8.49 14.83
C PRO A 74 6.94 -7.57 16.00
N ASP A 75 7.85 -7.42 16.95
CA ASP A 75 7.73 -6.58 18.15
C ASP A 75 8.27 -5.15 17.97
N ALA A 76 8.78 -4.81 16.78
CA ALA A 76 9.45 -3.54 16.48
C ALA A 76 8.56 -2.47 15.84
#